data_AF-A0AAU1U4B4-F1
#
_entry.id   AF-A0AAU1U4B4-F1
#
_cell.length_a   1.000
_cell.length_b   1.000
_cell.length_c   1.000
_cell.angle_alpha   90.00
_cell.angle_beta   90.00
_cell.angle_gamma   90.00
#
_symmetry.space_group_name_H-M   'P 1'
#
loop_
_entity.id
_entity.type
_entity.pdbx_description
1 polymer ?
#
loop_
_entity_poly.entity_id
_entity_poly.type
_entity_poly.pdbx_seq_one_letter_code
_entity_poly.pdbx_strand_id
1 'polypeptide(L)'
;MSKQQQRGARRARRRDADAPSPALRRPVRSYGDKSQRVIYVATEGSRTEPAYLDLLNKTFGEGDAERGIPPFSLEYCHPSHPNGLRPSKVVEQVLAKAGPGEEMWALFDRDAADSRDADIRDAFKLAREKGVQVALSDPSFELWLLLHFQPWSSREGGRDTRVKDQLRRRPDAQGFGNYDKASGKRGKGLDGTRGQSLMAASRPAAAVRHARKLVDSCPHPHGGCSAKQADRARELDQADRGQKAAALSAAEYAQMSGHADTCDPLKRDPSSDVWRLLAALGVGTRTKQ
;
A
#
# COMPACT_ATOMS: atom_id res chain seq x y z
N MET A 1 -61.64 36.87 27.11
CA MET A 1 -60.75 37.55 28.08
C MET A 1 -59.47 36.73 28.14
N SER A 2 -58.49 36.96 27.25
CA SER A 2 -57.49 38.04 27.21
C SER A 2 -56.38 37.89 28.27
N LYS A 3 -55.14 37.81 27.75
CA LYS A 3 -53.78 38.08 28.29
C LYS A 3 -52.83 37.12 27.56
N GLN A 4 -52.14 37.43 26.46
CA GLN A 4 -51.36 38.61 26.04
C GLN A 4 -50.19 38.96 26.97
N GLN A 5 -48.97 38.54 26.58
CA GLN A 5 -47.66 39.11 26.96
C GLN A 5 -46.65 38.72 25.86
N GLN A 6 -46.40 39.61 24.89
CA GLN A 6 -45.22 40.49 24.74
C GLN A 6 -43.92 39.73 24.37
N ARG A 7 -43.53 39.78 23.08
CA ARG A 7 -42.58 40.71 22.43
C ARG A 7 -41.11 40.34 22.62
N GLY A 8 -40.46 39.99 21.51
CA GLY A 8 -39.00 39.88 21.40
C GLY A 8 -38.58 39.69 19.94
N ALA A 9 -38.63 40.77 19.16
CA ALA A 9 -38.12 40.80 17.78
C ALA A 9 -36.60 40.56 17.79
N ARG A 10 -36.13 39.41 17.30
CA ARG A 10 -34.71 39.16 17.04
C ARG A 10 -34.39 39.52 15.59
N ARG A 11 -33.74 40.68 15.45
CA ARG A 11 -33.08 41.16 14.22
C ARG A 11 -32.22 40.07 13.59
N ALA A 12 -32.31 39.97 12.27
CA ALA A 12 -31.41 39.19 11.43
C ALA A 12 -29.95 39.61 11.65
N ARG A 13 -29.05 38.64 11.88
CA ARG A 13 -27.63 38.80 11.57
C ARG A 13 -27.41 38.20 10.19
N ARG A 14 -27.24 39.08 9.20
CA ARG A 14 -26.63 38.75 7.92
C ARG A 14 -25.27 38.13 8.23
N ARG A 15 -24.98 36.95 7.68
CA ARG A 15 -23.63 36.37 7.74
C ARG A 15 -22.77 37.21 6.79
N ASP A 16 -21.77 37.89 7.35
CA ASP A 16 -20.76 38.58 6.57
C ASP A 16 -20.07 37.55 5.66
N ALA A 17 -20.13 37.80 4.35
CA ALA A 17 -19.56 36.96 3.30
C ALA A 17 -18.03 37.15 3.15
N ASP A 18 -17.37 37.62 4.21
CA ASP A 18 -15.97 38.07 4.18
C ASP A 18 -15.12 37.48 5.32
N ALA A 19 -15.56 36.36 5.90
CA ALA A 19 -14.73 35.60 6.83
C ALA A 19 -13.60 34.89 6.04
N PRO A 20 -12.32 35.10 6.39
CA PRO A 20 -11.22 34.45 5.70
C PRO A 20 -11.37 32.94 5.79
N SER A 21 -11.35 32.28 4.63
CA SER A 21 -11.42 30.83 4.51
C SER A 21 -10.35 30.16 5.39
N PRO A 22 -10.66 29.04 6.07
CA PRO A 22 -9.68 28.35 6.90
C PRO A 22 -8.48 28.00 6.01
N ALA A 23 -7.30 28.47 6.43
CA ALA A 23 -6.06 28.40 5.68
C ALA A 23 -5.89 27.02 5.04
N LEU A 24 -5.73 27.01 3.71
CA LEU A 24 -5.29 25.85 2.94
C LEU A 24 -4.13 25.21 3.70
N ARG A 25 -4.32 23.98 4.21
CA ARG A 25 -3.22 23.20 4.80
C ARG A 25 -2.15 23.11 3.74
N ARG A 26 -1.04 23.83 3.96
CA ARG A 26 0.09 23.83 3.04
C ARG A 26 0.60 22.39 2.90
N PRO A 27 1.07 21.97 1.71
CA PRO A 27 1.65 20.65 1.50
C PRO A 27 2.76 20.37 2.53
N VAL A 28 2.94 19.10 2.91
CA VAL A 28 3.90 18.64 3.94
C VAL A 28 5.32 19.18 3.71
N ARG A 29 5.69 19.45 2.45
CA ARG A 29 6.92 20.16 2.04
C ARG A 29 7.13 21.56 2.65
N SER A 30 6.11 22.17 3.24
CA SER A 30 6.19 23.52 3.80
C SER A 30 6.77 23.59 5.21
N TYR A 31 6.89 22.45 5.91
CA TYR A 31 7.39 22.39 7.29
C TYR A 31 8.45 21.29 7.57
N GLY A 32 8.77 20.43 6.60
CA GLY A 32 9.79 19.38 6.76
C GLY A 32 11.13 19.75 6.13
N ASP A 33 12.21 19.23 6.70
CA ASP A 33 13.51 19.17 6.04
C ASP A 33 13.32 18.62 4.61
N LYS A 34 13.80 19.36 3.60
CA LYS A 34 13.68 18.99 2.18
C LYS A 34 14.42 17.69 1.85
N SER A 35 15.19 17.14 2.79
CA SER A 35 15.88 15.86 2.71
C SER A 35 14.97 14.62 2.85
N GLN A 36 13.78 14.75 3.47
CA GLN A 36 12.94 13.57 3.75
C GLN A 36 12.07 13.22 2.54
N ARG A 37 12.34 12.07 1.93
CA ARG A 37 11.57 11.53 0.80
C ARG A 37 10.12 11.25 1.21
N VAL A 38 9.15 11.89 0.55
CA VAL A 38 7.72 11.65 0.76
C VAL A 38 7.19 10.72 -0.32
N ILE A 39 6.45 9.68 0.09
CA ILE A 39 5.79 8.73 -0.80
C ILE A 39 4.29 8.75 -0.49
N TYR A 40 3.47 9.00 -1.51
CA TYR A 40 2.01 9.00 -1.40
C TYR A 40 1.49 7.58 -1.64
N VAL A 41 0.63 7.09 -0.74
CA VAL A 41 0.13 5.72 -0.82
C VAL A 41 -1.37 5.67 -0.58
N ALA A 42 -2.13 4.97 -1.42
CA ALA A 42 -3.52 4.61 -1.14
C ALA A 42 -3.69 3.09 -1.10
N THR A 43 -4.72 2.63 -0.39
CA THR A 43 -5.04 1.20 -0.27
C THR A 43 -6.52 0.94 -0.54
N GLU A 44 -6.85 -0.26 -0.98
CA GLU A 44 -8.24 -0.69 -1.17
C GLU A 44 -8.98 -0.84 0.17
N GLY A 45 -8.43 -1.65 1.07
CA GLY A 45 -8.96 -1.82 2.42
C GLY A 45 -8.69 -0.62 3.32
N SER A 46 -9.59 -0.38 4.27
CA SER A 46 -9.52 0.76 5.19
C SER A 46 -8.97 0.40 6.57
N ARG A 47 -8.42 -0.81 6.74
CA ARG A 47 -8.04 -1.36 8.06
C ARG A 47 -6.63 -1.92 8.10
N THR A 48 -6.38 -3.05 7.46
CA THR A 48 -5.15 -3.83 7.63
C THR A 48 -3.98 -3.16 6.92
N GLU A 49 -4.19 -2.76 5.68
CA GLU A 49 -3.19 -2.18 4.79
C GLU A 49 -2.75 -0.80 5.30
N PRO A 50 -3.67 0.14 5.66
CA PRO A 50 -3.26 1.39 6.28
C PRO A 50 -2.54 1.19 7.63
N ALA A 51 -2.96 0.20 8.43
CA ALA A 51 -2.27 -0.11 9.68
C ALA A 51 -0.85 -0.65 9.42
N TYR A 52 -0.65 -1.41 8.34
CA TYR A 52 0.68 -1.89 7.96
C TYR A 52 1.58 -0.75 7.49
N LEU A 53 1.05 0.18 6.68
CA LEU A 53 1.78 1.39 6.26
C LEU A 53 2.18 2.26 7.46
N ASP A 54 1.28 2.44 8.42
CA ASP A 54 1.56 3.17 9.67
C ASP A 54 2.68 2.49 10.49
N LEU A 55 2.67 1.15 10.59
CA LEU A 55 3.77 0.41 11.21
C LEU A 55 5.11 0.63 10.51
N LEU A 56 5.15 0.59 9.17
CA LEU A 56 6.38 0.86 8.41
C LEU A 56 6.89 2.27 8.70
N ASN A 57 6.01 3.27 8.65
CA ASN A 57 6.38 4.67 8.88
C ASN A 57 6.92 4.88 10.30
N LYS A 58 6.26 4.29 11.30
CA LYS A 58 6.71 4.36 12.71
C LYS A 58 8.02 3.63 12.98
N THR A 59 8.25 2.51 12.29
CA THR A 59 9.42 1.65 12.56
C THR A 59 10.66 2.13 11.80
N PHE A 60 10.47 2.65 10.58
CA PHE A 60 11.57 2.89 9.64
C PHE A 60 11.58 4.30 9.03
N GLY A 61 10.58 5.15 9.29
CA GLY A 61 10.45 6.46 8.64
C GLY A 61 11.57 7.45 9.00
N GLU A 62 12.12 7.35 10.21
CA GLU A 62 13.31 8.14 10.61
C GLU A 62 14.60 7.69 9.89
N GLY A 63 14.56 6.55 9.18
CA GLY A 63 15.72 5.90 8.60
C GLY A 63 16.50 5.04 9.60
N ASP A 64 17.44 4.26 9.07
CA ASP A 64 18.36 3.43 9.85
C ASP A 64 19.64 3.28 9.02
N ALA A 65 20.68 4.05 9.35
CA ALA A 65 21.92 4.07 8.58
C ALA A 65 22.68 2.73 8.62
N GLU A 66 22.62 2.01 9.75
CA GLU A 66 23.30 0.72 9.93
C GLU A 66 22.71 -0.35 9.01
N ARG A 67 21.38 -0.36 8.90
CA ARG A 67 20.62 -1.22 7.99
C ARG A 67 20.48 -0.64 6.59
N GLY A 68 20.82 0.62 6.39
CA GLY A 68 20.78 1.27 5.09
C GLY A 68 19.47 1.80 4.62
N ILE A 69 18.56 2.03 5.54
CA ILE A 69 17.22 2.49 5.25
C ILE A 69 17.31 4.02 5.23
N PRO A 70 17.16 4.68 4.08
CA PRO A 70 17.09 6.13 4.04
C PRO A 70 15.82 6.62 4.76
N PRO A 71 15.83 7.83 5.34
CA PRO A 71 14.62 8.39 5.93
C PRO A 71 13.53 8.58 4.87
N PHE A 72 12.28 8.34 5.25
CA PHE A 72 11.12 8.50 4.37
C PHE A 72 9.87 8.90 5.18
N SER A 73 8.84 9.35 4.49
CA SER A 73 7.50 9.52 5.05
C SER A 73 6.47 8.92 4.10
N LEU A 74 5.64 8.02 4.63
CA LEU A 74 4.46 7.51 3.93
C LEU A 74 3.26 8.40 4.21
N GLU A 75 2.83 9.16 3.21
CA GLU A 75 1.60 9.96 3.26
C GLU A 75 0.44 9.08 2.79
N TYR A 76 -0.37 8.59 3.73
CA TYR A 76 -1.52 7.76 3.40
C TYR A 76 -2.69 8.62 2.89
N CYS A 77 -3.07 8.40 1.64
CA CYS A 77 -4.15 9.10 0.95
C CYS A 77 -5.51 8.53 1.38
N HIS A 78 -5.98 8.94 2.56
CA HIS A 78 -7.25 8.47 3.13
C HIS A 78 -8.44 8.60 2.16
N PRO A 79 -9.23 7.53 1.94
CA PRO A 79 -10.41 7.59 1.10
C PRO A 79 -11.46 8.53 1.68
N SER A 80 -12.24 9.16 0.80
CA SER A 80 -13.34 10.06 1.20
C SER A 80 -14.50 9.33 1.89
N HIS A 81 -14.59 8.01 1.75
CA HIS A 81 -15.64 7.18 2.35
C HIS A 81 -15.04 5.97 3.10
N PRO A 82 -15.70 5.47 4.16
CA PRO A 82 -15.16 4.41 5.01
C PRO A 82 -15.21 3.02 4.36
N ASN A 83 -16.03 2.86 3.32
CA ASN A 83 -16.11 1.63 2.54
C ASN A 83 -14.89 1.57 1.62
N GLY A 84 -14.27 0.40 1.52
CA GLY A 84 -13.07 0.20 0.71
C GLY A 84 -13.23 0.74 -0.71
N LEU A 85 -12.11 1.05 -1.35
CA LEU A 85 -12.09 1.54 -2.72
C LEU A 85 -12.26 0.37 -3.71
N ARG A 86 -12.49 0.67 -4.97
CA ARG A 86 -12.19 -0.28 -6.06
C ARG A 86 -10.74 -0.05 -6.51
N PRO A 87 -10.04 -1.04 -7.07
CA PRO A 87 -8.67 -0.89 -7.55
C PRO A 87 -8.40 0.40 -8.36
N SER A 88 -9.25 0.72 -9.34
CA SER A 88 -9.10 1.96 -10.14
C SER A 88 -9.21 3.23 -9.28
N LYS A 89 -10.10 3.23 -8.28
CA LYS A 89 -10.26 4.32 -7.32
C LYS A 89 -9.09 4.47 -6.37
N VAL A 90 -8.38 3.39 -6.04
CA VAL A 90 -7.13 3.48 -5.26
C VAL A 90 -6.10 4.31 -6.03
N VAL A 91 -5.95 4.07 -7.34
CA VAL A 91 -5.03 4.84 -8.20
C VAL A 91 -5.44 6.31 -8.30
N GLU A 92 -6.72 6.59 -8.55
CA GLU A 92 -7.26 7.96 -8.57
C GLU A 92 -7.03 8.70 -7.24
N GLN A 93 -7.14 8.00 -6.11
CA GLN A 93 -6.98 8.56 -4.77
C GLN A 93 -5.56 9.09 -4.53
N VAL A 94 -4.53 8.39 -5.03
CA VAL A 94 -3.14 8.88 -4.93
C VAL A 94 -2.95 10.08 -5.86
N LEU A 95 -3.45 10.01 -7.09
CA LEU A 95 -3.34 11.07 -8.10
C LEU A 95 -4.02 12.37 -7.68
N ALA A 96 -5.10 12.29 -6.90
CA ALA A 96 -5.79 13.46 -6.38
C ALA A 96 -5.01 14.19 -5.26
N LYS A 97 -3.99 13.55 -4.67
CA LYS A 97 -3.21 14.07 -3.55
C LYS A 97 -1.77 14.43 -3.92
N ALA A 98 -1.16 13.63 -4.79
CA ALA A 98 0.20 13.80 -5.23
C ALA A 98 0.31 14.88 -6.33
N GLY A 99 1.34 15.70 -6.23
CA GLY A 99 1.76 16.63 -7.26
C GLY A 99 2.60 15.97 -8.37
N PRO A 100 2.92 16.71 -9.44
CA PRO A 100 3.72 16.19 -10.55
C PRO A 100 5.08 15.68 -10.10
N GLY A 101 5.42 14.44 -10.50
CA GLY A 101 6.72 13.82 -10.23
C GLY A 101 6.89 13.30 -8.80
N GLU A 102 5.84 13.29 -7.99
CA GLU A 102 5.88 12.67 -6.66
C GLU A 102 5.76 11.14 -6.76
N GLU A 103 6.35 10.45 -5.79
CA GLU A 103 6.31 8.99 -5.75
C GLU A 103 4.95 8.51 -5.25
N MET A 104 4.28 7.68 -6.04
CA MET A 104 2.90 7.25 -5.80
C MET A 104 2.77 5.73 -5.82
N TRP A 105 2.06 5.19 -4.83
CA TRP A 105 1.76 3.76 -4.72
C TRP A 105 0.27 3.50 -4.50
N ALA A 106 -0.26 2.51 -5.20
CA ALA A 106 -1.60 1.98 -5.02
C ALA A 106 -1.51 0.51 -4.59
N LEU A 107 -2.11 0.17 -3.44
CA LEU A 107 -2.16 -1.20 -2.92
C LEU A 107 -3.59 -1.71 -3.01
N PHE A 108 -3.77 -2.87 -3.60
CA PHE A 108 -5.06 -3.56 -3.65
C PHE A 108 -4.83 -5.07 -3.74
N ASP A 109 -5.86 -5.84 -3.45
CA ASP A 109 -5.82 -7.29 -3.56
C ASP A 109 -6.79 -7.82 -4.62
N ARG A 110 -6.55 -9.07 -5.02
CA ARG A 110 -7.42 -9.80 -5.93
C ARG A 110 -8.16 -10.88 -5.18
N ASP A 111 -9.41 -10.62 -4.86
CA ASP A 111 -10.34 -11.69 -4.52
C ASP A 111 -10.96 -12.25 -5.81
N ALA A 112 -10.70 -13.53 -6.12
CA ALA A 112 -11.27 -14.14 -7.33
C ALA A 112 -12.77 -14.43 -7.20
N ALA A 113 -13.35 -14.34 -5.99
CA ALA A 113 -14.79 -14.41 -5.80
C ALA A 113 -15.50 -13.12 -6.25
N ASP A 114 -14.75 -12.03 -6.44
CA ASP A 114 -15.31 -10.74 -6.80
C ASP A 114 -15.14 -10.47 -8.30
N SER A 115 -16.22 -10.02 -8.96
CA SER A 115 -16.26 -9.65 -10.39
C SER A 115 -15.49 -8.35 -10.70
N ARG A 116 -14.26 -8.22 -10.20
CA ARG A 116 -13.42 -7.01 -10.24
C ARG A 116 -12.22 -7.13 -11.19
N ASP A 117 -12.00 -8.28 -11.82
CA ASP A 117 -10.89 -8.52 -12.76
C ASP A 117 -10.76 -7.43 -13.85
N ALA A 118 -11.87 -6.89 -14.36
CA ALA A 118 -11.84 -5.79 -15.33
C ALA A 118 -11.29 -4.50 -14.70
N ASP A 119 -11.73 -4.15 -13.48
CA ASP A 119 -11.28 -2.94 -12.78
C ASP A 119 -9.81 -3.03 -12.35
N ILE A 120 -9.33 -4.23 -12.01
CA ILE A 120 -7.90 -4.45 -11.76
C ILE A 120 -7.09 -4.14 -13.02
N ARG A 121 -7.52 -4.63 -14.20
CA ARG A 121 -6.83 -4.31 -15.47
C ARG A 121 -6.85 -2.82 -15.77
N ASP A 122 -7.98 -2.16 -15.54
CA ASP A 122 -8.10 -0.70 -15.70
C ASP A 122 -7.20 0.06 -14.74
N ALA A 123 -7.08 -0.40 -13.49
CA ALA A 123 -6.18 0.17 -12.48
C ALA A 123 -4.71 0.06 -12.92
N PHE A 124 -4.27 -1.11 -13.40
CA PHE A 124 -2.91 -1.29 -13.92
C PHE A 124 -2.64 -0.38 -15.13
N LYS A 125 -3.61 -0.25 -16.05
CA LYS A 125 -3.49 0.64 -17.21
C LYS A 125 -3.36 2.10 -16.79
N LEU A 126 -4.26 2.58 -15.93
CA LEU A 126 -4.24 3.95 -15.41
C LEU A 126 -2.95 4.23 -14.63
N ALA A 127 -2.53 3.30 -13.78
CA ALA A 127 -1.33 3.46 -12.97
C ALA A 127 -0.08 3.60 -13.85
N ARG A 128 0.05 2.77 -14.87
CA ARG A 128 1.14 2.87 -15.86
C ARG A 128 1.14 4.22 -16.58
N GLU A 129 0.00 4.66 -17.08
CA GLU A 129 -0.14 5.94 -17.81
C GLU A 129 0.16 7.17 -16.94
N LYS A 130 0.04 7.04 -15.62
CA LYS A 130 0.19 8.14 -14.66
C LYS A 130 1.41 8.01 -13.76
N GLY A 131 2.26 7.01 -13.96
CA GLY A 131 3.47 6.81 -13.15
C GLY A 131 3.20 6.37 -11.71
N VAL A 132 2.10 5.65 -11.46
CA VAL A 132 1.76 5.09 -10.14
C VAL A 132 2.24 3.64 -10.06
N GLN A 133 2.96 3.30 -8.99
CA GLN A 133 3.37 1.93 -8.71
C GLN A 133 2.21 1.13 -8.08
N VAL A 134 1.96 -0.10 -8.53
CA VAL A 134 0.86 -0.95 -8.02
C VAL A 134 1.41 -2.13 -7.25
N ALA A 135 1.03 -2.28 -5.99
CA ALA A 135 1.30 -3.49 -5.22
C ALA A 135 0.02 -4.33 -5.11
N LEU A 136 -0.10 -5.34 -5.97
CA LEU A 136 -1.16 -6.33 -5.95
C LEU A 136 -0.85 -7.46 -4.95
N SER A 137 -1.83 -7.94 -4.19
CA SER A 137 -1.73 -9.23 -3.48
C SER A 137 -2.82 -10.20 -3.95
N ASP A 138 -2.45 -11.44 -4.24
CA ASP A 138 -3.35 -12.53 -4.69
C ASP A 138 -3.06 -13.77 -3.83
N PRO A 139 -4.00 -14.23 -2.98
CA PRO A 139 -5.44 -13.86 -2.99
C PRO A 139 -5.81 -12.65 -2.12
N SER A 140 -4.99 -12.25 -1.15
CA SER A 140 -5.34 -11.15 -0.25
C SER A 140 -4.12 -10.51 0.39
N PHE A 141 -4.31 -9.38 1.05
CA PHE A 141 -3.25 -8.76 1.85
C PHE A 141 -2.78 -9.65 3.02
N GLU A 142 -3.58 -10.57 3.53
CA GLU A 142 -3.16 -11.52 4.56
C GLU A 142 -2.06 -12.46 4.10
N LEU A 143 -1.93 -12.71 2.79
CA LEU A 143 -0.78 -13.45 2.26
C LEU A 143 0.51 -12.68 2.58
N TRP A 144 0.52 -11.37 2.35
CA TRP A 144 1.65 -10.51 2.70
C TRP A 144 1.99 -10.58 4.20
N LEU A 145 0.98 -10.60 5.07
CA LEU A 145 1.21 -10.76 6.51
C LEU A 145 1.83 -12.12 6.85
N LEU A 146 1.32 -13.20 6.26
CA LEU A 146 1.84 -14.56 6.45
C LEU A 146 3.29 -14.70 5.98
N LEU A 147 3.68 -14.01 4.91
CA LEU A 147 5.02 -14.06 4.35
C LEU A 147 6.10 -13.53 5.31
N HIS A 148 5.76 -12.72 6.31
CA HIS A 148 6.70 -12.34 7.39
C HIS A 148 7.13 -13.55 8.24
N PHE A 149 6.30 -14.58 8.33
CA PHE A 149 6.51 -15.71 9.23
C PHE A 149 6.98 -16.97 8.51
N GLN A 150 6.55 -17.18 7.26
CA GLN A 150 6.88 -18.40 6.51
C GLN A 150 6.77 -18.20 5.00
N PRO A 151 7.46 -19.03 4.20
CA PRO A 151 7.20 -19.11 2.77
C PRO A 151 5.78 -19.64 2.49
N TRP A 152 5.27 -19.30 1.31
CA TRP A 152 4.03 -19.84 0.76
C TRP A 152 4.27 -20.25 -0.70
N SER A 153 3.51 -21.20 -1.21
CA SER A 153 3.55 -21.63 -2.61
C SER A 153 2.24 -22.29 -3.07
N SER A 154 1.29 -22.49 -2.15
CA SER A 154 0.01 -23.11 -2.50
C SER A 154 -0.84 -22.14 -3.30
N ARG A 155 -1.36 -22.60 -4.43
CA ARG A 155 -2.39 -21.89 -5.19
C ARG A 155 -3.66 -21.86 -4.37
N GLU A 156 -4.27 -20.69 -4.27
CA GLU A 156 -5.45 -20.49 -3.45
C GLU A 156 -6.73 -20.31 -4.27
N GLY A 157 -6.60 -20.16 -5.60
CA GLY A 157 -7.75 -19.91 -6.47
C GLY A 157 -8.48 -18.62 -6.10
N GLY A 158 -7.72 -17.63 -5.60
CA GLY A 158 -8.24 -16.35 -5.12
C GLY A 158 -8.98 -16.40 -3.78
N ARG A 159 -8.83 -17.46 -2.98
CA ARG A 159 -9.46 -17.56 -1.64
C ARG A 159 -8.44 -17.42 -0.51
N ASP A 160 -8.69 -16.57 0.46
CA ASP A 160 -7.73 -16.30 1.53
C ASP A 160 -7.89 -17.19 2.79
N THR A 161 -8.83 -18.14 2.80
CA THR A 161 -9.20 -18.87 4.02
C THR A 161 -8.03 -19.64 4.62
N ARG A 162 -7.27 -20.38 3.80
CA ARG A 162 -6.10 -21.14 4.27
C ARG A 162 -4.97 -20.22 4.71
N VAL A 163 -4.78 -19.10 4.03
CA VAL A 163 -3.81 -18.06 4.38
C VAL A 163 -4.11 -17.51 5.77
N LYS A 164 -5.37 -17.13 6.03
CA LYS A 164 -5.83 -16.63 7.34
C LYS A 164 -5.70 -17.67 8.43
N ASP A 165 -6.11 -18.90 8.17
CA ASP A 165 -6.03 -19.98 9.17
C ASP A 165 -4.59 -20.30 9.54
N GLN A 166 -3.68 -20.31 8.56
CA GLN A 166 -2.27 -20.51 8.80
C GLN A 166 -1.66 -19.34 9.58
N LEU A 167 -1.98 -18.10 9.21
CA LEU A 167 -1.54 -16.90 9.95
C LEU A 167 -1.98 -16.94 11.42
N ARG A 168 -3.23 -17.33 11.69
CA ARG A 168 -3.76 -17.44 13.06
C ARG A 168 -3.10 -18.56 13.89
N ARG A 169 -2.74 -19.67 13.26
CA ARG A 169 -2.17 -20.85 13.94
C ARG A 169 -0.66 -20.79 14.11
N ARG A 170 -0.01 -19.82 13.47
CA ARG A 170 1.44 -19.71 13.43
C ARG A 170 2.00 -19.30 14.82
N PRO A 171 2.84 -20.12 15.48
CA PRO A 171 3.28 -19.85 16.86
C PRO A 171 4.08 -18.55 17.03
N ASP A 172 4.87 -18.18 16.02
CA ASP A 172 5.68 -16.96 16.00
C ASP A 172 4.95 -15.73 15.43
N ALA A 173 3.69 -15.87 15.00
CA ALA A 173 2.80 -14.77 14.62
C ALA A 173 1.99 -14.29 15.83
N GLN A 174 2.69 -13.76 16.83
CA GLN A 174 2.08 -13.37 18.11
C GLN A 174 0.96 -12.34 17.92
N GLY A 175 -0.17 -12.54 18.60
CA GLY A 175 -1.35 -11.67 18.51
C GLY A 175 -2.29 -11.96 17.33
N PHE A 176 -1.92 -12.84 16.39
CA PHE A 176 -2.76 -13.18 15.23
C PHE A 176 -3.83 -14.25 15.48
N GLY A 177 -3.83 -14.95 16.62
CA GLY A 177 -4.77 -16.06 16.89
C GLY A 177 -6.27 -15.72 16.72
N ASN A 178 -6.62 -14.44 16.89
CA ASN A 178 -7.97 -13.90 16.71
C ASN A 178 -8.07 -12.84 15.58
N TYR A 179 -7.07 -12.77 14.70
CA TYR A 179 -7.09 -11.87 13.56
C TYR A 179 -8.27 -12.19 12.64
N ASP A 180 -9.00 -11.16 12.21
CA ASP A 180 -10.20 -11.27 11.38
C ASP A 180 -11.30 -12.19 11.97
N LYS A 181 -11.40 -12.25 13.31
CA LYS A 181 -12.51 -12.93 14.03
C LYS A 181 -13.49 -11.95 14.71
N ALA A 182 -13.22 -10.66 14.60
CA ALA A 182 -14.04 -9.60 15.18
C ALA A 182 -14.16 -8.44 14.19
N SER A 183 -15.11 -7.53 14.42
CA SER A 183 -15.25 -6.33 13.61
C SER A 183 -14.25 -5.23 14.01
N GLY A 184 -14.02 -4.30 13.09
CA GLY A 184 -13.25 -3.08 13.33
C GLY A 184 -11.76 -3.33 13.67
N LYS A 185 -11.16 -2.37 14.38
CA LYS A 185 -9.73 -2.41 14.75
C LYS A 185 -9.36 -3.62 15.60
N ARG A 186 -10.27 -4.10 16.46
CA ARG A 186 -10.03 -5.30 17.28
C ARG A 186 -9.85 -6.57 16.43
N GLY A 187 -10.52 -6.65 15.28
CA GLY A 187 -10.38 -7.76 14.35
C GLY A 187 -9.15 -7.65 13.46
N LYS A 188 -9.00 -6.54 12.77
CA LYS A 188 -8.05 -6.36 11.65
C LYS A 188 -6.91 -5.36 11.91
N GLY A 189 -6.85 -4.76 13.10
CA GLY A 189 -5.75 -3.87 13.47
C GLY A 189 -4.42 -4.61 13.59
N LEU A 190 -3.33 -3.89 13.34
CA LEU A 190 -1.96 -4.38 13.45
C LEU A 190 -1.18 -3.66 14.57
N ASP A 191 -1.87 -3.04 15.53
CA ASP A 191 -1.24 -2.43 16.70
C ASP A 191 -0.75 -3.47 17.72
N GLY A 192 0.01 -2.99 18.71
CA GLY A 192 0.51 -3.80 19.82
C GLY A 192 1.30 -5.03 19.38
N THR A 193 0.98 -6.19 19.95
CA THR A 193 1.70 -7.45 19.74
C THR A 193 1.74 -7.88 18.27
N ARG A 194 0.67 -7.64 17.49
CA ARG A 194 0.65 -7.99 16.07
C ARG A 194 1.72 -7.22 15.31
N GLY A 195 1.76 -5.90 15.48
CA GLY A 195 2.75 -5.03 14.85
C GLY A 195 4.17 -5.35 15.29
N GLN A 196 4.39 -5.59 16.57
CA GLN A 196 5.69 -6.01 17.11
C GLN A 196 6.17 -7.32 16.48
N SER A 197 5.28 -8.31 16.30
CA SER A 197 5.63 -9.59 15.68
C SER A 197 5.96 -9.45 14.18
N LEU A 198 5.30 -8.53 13.46
CA LEU A 198 5.57 -8.24 12.05
C LEU A 198 6.87 -7.46 11.83
N MET A 199 7.20 -6.54 12.75
CA MET A 199 8.34 -5.61 12.62
C MET A 199 9.59 -6.07 13.37
N ALA A 200 9.59 -7.26 13.96
CA ALA A 200 10.79 -7.83 14.56
C ALA A 200 11.94 -7.92 13.54
N ALA A 201 13.19 -7.77 14.00
CA ALA A 201 14.36 -7.40 13.17
C ALA A 201 14.53 -8.14 11.84
N SER A 202 14.20 -9.43 11.75
CA SER A 202 14.36 -10.25 10.53
C SER A 202 13.08 -10.44 9.71
N ARG A 203 11.92 -10.01 10.22
CA ARG A 203 10.61 -10.32 9.64
C ARG A 203 10.32 -9.56 8.35
N PRO A 204 10.60 -8.26 8.22
CA PRO A 204 10.44 -7.57 6.93
C PRO A 204 11.35 -8.15 5.84
N ALA A 205 12.60 -8.49 6.18
CA ALA A 205 13.52 -9.13 5.25
C ALA A 205 13.04 -10.54 4.84
N ALA A 206 12.48 -11.32 5.78
CA ALA A 206 11.87 -12.60 5.48
C ALA A 206 10.66 -12.46 4.54
N ALA A 207 9.78 -11.48 4.78
CA ALA A 207 8.64 -11.21 3.91
C ALA A 207 9.07 -10.87 2.49
N VAL A 208 10.02 -9.94 2.34
CA VAL A 208 10.61 -9.59 1.03
C VAL A 208 11.16 -10.84 0.35
N ARG A 209 11.98 -11.64 1.04
CA ARG A 209 12.56 -12.87 0.48
C ARG A 209 11.48 -13.88 0.05
N HIS A 210 10.46 -14.11 0.87
CA HIS A 210 9.40 -15.08 0.57
C HIS A 210 8.52 -14.60 -0.60
N ALA A 211 8.19 -13.32 -0.67
CA ALA A 211 7.44 -12.75 -1.78
C ALA A 211 8.23 -12.77 -3.10
N ARG A 212 9.54 -12.50 -3.06
CA ARG A 212 10.41 -12.63 -4.24
C ARG A 212 10.45 -14.05 -4.78
N LYS A 213 10.47 -15.06 -3.90
CA LYS A 213 10.35 -16.47 -4.32
C LYS A 213 9.03 -16.76 -5.04
N LEU A 214 7.93 -16.10 -4.67
CA LEU A 214 6.66 -16.22 -5.39
C LEU A 214 6.76 -15.69 -6.83
N VAL A 215 7.46 -14.57 -7.02
CA VAL A 215 7.75 -14.01 -8.36
C VAL A 215 8.59 -14.99 -9.17
N ASP A 216 9.65 -15.54 -8.58
CA ASP A 216 10.54 -16.51 -9.25
C ASP A 216 9.82 -17.84 -9.56
N SER A 217 8.78 -18.19 -8.80
CA SER A 217 7.91 -19.35 -9.05
C SER A 217 6.61 -18.99 -9.79
N CYS A 218 6.54 -17.82 -10.42
CA CYS A 218 5.33 -17.36 -11.10
C CYS A 218 4.85 -18.40 -12.14
N PRO A 219 3.55 -18.75 -12.18
CA PRO A 219 3.01 -19.79 -13.07
C PRO A 219 2.87 -19.33 -14.54
N HIS A 220 3.48 -18.20 -14.92
CA HIS A 220 3.37 -17.64 -16.26
C HIS A 220 3.92 -18.63 -17.32
N PRO A 221 3.12 -19.07 -18.32
CA PRO A 221 3.50 -20.16 -19.22
C PRO A 221 4.77 -19.91 -20.04
N HIS A 222 5.04 -18.65 -20.39
CA HIS A 222 6.19 -18.27 -21.21
C HIS A 222 7.45 -17.96 -20.40
N GLY A 223 7.41 -18.15 -19.07
CA GLY A 223 8.53 -17.86 -18.17
C GLY A 223 8.87 -16.37 -18.11
N GLY A 224 10.15 -16.07 -17.83
CA GLY A 224 10.68 -14.71 -17.88
C GLY A 224 10.36 -13.82 -16.67
N CYS A 225 9.53 -14.27 -15.72
CA CYS A 225 9.36 -13.61 -14.42
C CYS A 225 10.56 -13.89 -13.52
N SER A 226 11.18 -12.85 -12.97
CA SER A 226 12.20 -12.97 -11.96
C SER A 226 12.25 -11.73 -11.07
N ALA A 227 12.27 -11.94 -9.76
CA ALA A 227 12.44 -10.85 -8.81
C ALA A 227 13.78 -10.10 -8.98
N LYS A 228 14.77 -10.70 -9.64
CA LYS A 228 16.05 -10.05 -9.94
C LYS A 228 15.92 -8.97 -11.03
N GLN A 229 14.97 -9.12 -11.96
CA GLN A 229 14.72 -8.11 -12.99
C GLN A 229 14.24 -6.79 -12.39
N ALA A 230 13.41 -6.85 -11.35
CA ALA A 230 12.92 -5.68 -10.64
C ALA A 230 14.03 -4.88 -9.95
N ASP A 231 15.07 -5.54 -9.42
CA ASP A 231 16.21 -4.83 -8.82
C ASP A 231 16.95 -4.00 -9.87
N ARG A 232 17.24 -4.62 -11.02
CA ARG A 232 17.91 -3.96 -12.14
C ARG A 232 17.10 -2.77 -12.68
N ALA A 233 15.79 -2.96 -12.84
CA ALA A 233 14.90 -1.89 -13.30
C ALA A 233 14.88 -0.72 -12.30
N ARG A 234 14.90 -1.01 -11.00
CA ARG A 234 14.95 0.01 -9.96
C ARG A 234 16.26 0.78 -9.91
N GLU A 235 17.40 0.10 -10.07
CA GLU A 235 18.71 0.77 -10.12
C GLU A 235 18.78 1.78 -11.26
N LEU A 236 18.21 1.43 -12.41
CA LEU A 236 18.09 2.32 -13.57
C LEU A 236 17.14 3.51 -13.29
N ASP A 237 15.96 3.26 -12.70
CA ASP A 237 15.01 4.31 -12.30
C ASP A 237 15.60 5.29 -11.29
N GLN A 238 16.34 4.79 -10.29
CA GLN A 238 16.99 5.62 -9.28
C GLN A 238 18.09 6.51 -9.86
N ALA A 239 18.79 6.06 -10.90
CA ALA A 239 19.79 6.84 -11.60
C ALA A 239 19.19 8.00 -12.43
N ASP A 240 17.91 7.89 -12.82
CA ASP A 240 17.21 8.84 -13.69
C ASP A 240 16.26 9.81 -12.96
N ARG A 241 16.28 9.82 -11.62
CA ARG A 241 15.44 10.69 -10.75
C ARG A 241 15.63 12.21 -10.92
N GLY A 242 16.29 12.66 -11.98
CA GLY A 242 16.38 14.05 -12.43
C GLY A 242 15.45 14.42 -13.58
N GLN A 243 14.77 13.47 -14.23
CA GLN A 243 13.86 13.74 -15.34
C GLN A 243 12.43 13.31 -14.99
N LYS A 244 11.45 14.14 -15.36
CA LYS A 244 10.02 14.00 -15.01
C LYS A 244 9.55 12.55 -15.09
N ALA A 245 8.70 12.14 -14.14
CA ALA A 245 7.93 10.89 -14.20
C ALA A 245 7.19 10.79 -15.54
N ALA A 246 7.85 10.20 -16.54
CA ALA A 246 7.28 9.93 -17.85
C ALA A 246 6.35 8.72 -17.71
N ALA A 247 5.33 8.65 -18.55
CA ALA A 247 4.48 7.47 -18.63
C ALA A 247 5.37 6.26 -18.94
N LEU A 248 5.33 5.24 -18.09
CA LEU A 248 6.09 4.01 -18.29
C LEU A 248 5.43 3.21 -19.43
N SER A 249 6.22 2.65 -20.34
CA SER A 249 5.71 1.65 -21.28
C SER A 249 5.25 0.39 -20.52
N ALA A 250 4.48 -0.46 -21.21
CA ALA A 250 4.03 -1.74 -20.66
C ALA A 250 5.21 -2.61 -20.19
N ALA A 251 6.26 -2.65 -21.00
CA ALA A 251 7.44 -3.46 -20.76
C ALA A 251 8.26 -2.93 -19.56
N GLU A 252 8.48 -1.61 -19.48
CA GLU A 252 9.18 -0.99 -18.35
C GLU A 252 8.45 -1.25 -17.03
N TYR A 253 7.13 -1.06 -17.03
CA TYR A 253 6.31 -1.30 -15.85
C TYR A 253 6.38 -2.77 -15.39
N ALA A 254 6.31 -3.70 -16.34
CA ALA A 254 6.41 -5.13 -16.04
C ALA A 254 7.77 -5.50 -15.45
N GLN A 255 8.86 -5.00 -16.04
CA GLN A 255 10.22 -5.21 -15.53
C GLN A 255 10.39 -4.69 -14.09
N MET A 256 9.81 -3.52 -13.76
CA MET A 256 9.80 -2.98 -12.39
C MET A 256 9.02 -3.86 -11.40
N SER A 257 8.11 -4.71 -11.89
CA SER A 257 7.39 -5.69 -11.07
C SER A 257 8.09 -7.03 -10.94
N GLY A 258 9.15 -7.28 -11.73
CA GLY A 258 9.83 -8.57 -11.81
C GLY A 258 9.03 -9.62 -12.59
N HIS A 259 7.99 -9.19 -13.31
CA HIS A 259 7.17 -10.04 -14.15
C HIS A 259 7.43 -9.73 -15.62
N ALA A 260 7.28 -10.73 -16.48
CA ALA A 260 7.31 -10.52 -17.92
C ALA A 260 6.18 -9.56 -18.35
N ASP A 261 6.38 -8.82 -19.43
CA ASP A 261 5.38 -7.92 -20.04
C ASP A 261 4.10 -8.66 -20.48
N THR A 262 4.24 -9.94 -20.80
CA THR A 262 3.18 -10.89 -21.15
C THR A 262 2.53 -11.57 -19.93
N CYS A 263 3.03 -11.34 -18.71
CA CYS A 263 2.50 -11.93 -17.48
C CYS A 263 1.27 -11.17 -16.97
N ASP A 264 0.08 -11.74 -17.20
CA ASP A 264 -1.20 -11.22 -16.70
C ASP A 264 -1.20 -11.14 -15.15
N PRO A 265 -1.37 -9.95 -14.54
CA PRO A 265 -1.50 -9.77 -13.10
C PRO A 265 -2.53 -10.68 -12.43
N LEU A 266 -3.62 -11.03 -13.13
CA LEU A 266 -4.70 -11.84 -12.59
C LEU A 266 -4.40 -13.34 -12.59
N LYS A 267 -3.23 -13.75 -13.10
CA LYS A 267 -2.79 -15.14 -13.16
C LYS A 267 -1.61 -15.43 -12.23
N ARG A 268 -1.29 -14.49 -11.32
CA ARG A 268 -0.11 -14.56 -10.45
C ARG A 268 -0.32 -15.33 -9.15
N ASP A 269 -1.50 -15.88 -8.88
CA ASP A 269 -1.80 -16.68 -7.68
C ASP A 269 -0.78 -17.82 -7.41
N PRO A 270 -0.14 -17.87 -6.22
CA PRO A 270 -0.14 -16.84 -5.18
C PRO A 270 0.95 -15.78 -5.41
N SER A 271 0.66 -14.51 -5.13
CA SER A 271 1.64 -13.43 -5.24
C SER A 271 1.37 -12.29 -4.26
N SER A 272 2.39 -11.51 -3.93
CA SER A 272 2.19 -10.21 -3.30
C SER A 272 3.31 -9.30 -3.74
N ASP A 273 2.99 -8.17 -4.36
CA ASP A 273 3.94 -7.16 -4.85
C ASP A 273 4.28 -6.11 -3.79
N VAL A 274 3.77 -6.25 -2.56
CA VAL A 274 4.04 -5.32 -1.45
C VAL A 274 5.53 -5.31 -1.08
N TRP A 275 6.27 -6.38 -1.35
CA TRP A 275 7.72 -6.40 -1.19
C TRP A 275 8.43 -5.31 -2.02
N ARG A 276 7.84 -4.88 -3.15
CA ARG A 276 8.43 -3.82 -3.98
C ARG A 276 8.38 -2.48 -3.27
N LEU A 277 7.33 -2.22 -2.50
CA LEU A 277 7.25 -1.03 -1.64
C LEU A 277 8.35 -1.10 -0.58
N LEU A 278 8.46 -2.21 0.17
CA LEU A 278 9.53 -2.37 1.16
C LEU A 278 10.91 -2.21 0.54
N ALA A 279 11.11 -2.83 -0.63
CA ALA A 279 12.34 -2.69 -1.37
C ALA A 279 12.60 -1.21 -1.66
N ALA A 280 11.65 -0.50 -2.25
CA ALA A 280 11.72 0.92 -2.57
C ALA A 280 12.07 1.79 -1.35
N LEU A 281 11.59 1.41 -0.16
CA LEU A 281 11.91 2.08 1.11
C LEU A 281 13.30 1.70 1.69
N GLY A 282 13.97 0.70 1.13
CA GLY A 282 15.23 0.14 1.64
C GLY A 282 15.04 -0.88 2.76
N VAL A 283 13.78 -1.22 3.08
CA VAL A 283 13.43 -2.16 4.14
C VAL A 283 13.59 -3.60 3.63
N GLY A 284 14.38 -4.40 4.34
CA GLY A 284 14.54 -5.83 4.03
C GLY A 284 15.37 -6.14 2.78
N THR A 285 16.11 -5.17 2.24
CA THR A 285 16.92 -5.33 1.01
C THR A 285 18.39 -5.67 1.25
N ARG A 286 18.91 -5.46 2.46
CA ARG A 286 20.30 -5.84 2.81
C ARG A 286 20.33 -7.21 3.49
N THR A 287 20.82 -8.21 2.78
CA THR A 287 21.65 -9.24 3.40
C THR A 287 23.07 -8.69 3.35
N LYS A 288 23.57 -8.13 4.46
CA LYS A 288 25.03 -8.04 4.59
C LYS A 288 25.52 -9.49 4.54
N GLN A 289 26.37 -9.78 3.56
CA GLN A 289 27.15 -11.01 3.47
C GLN A 289 27.93 -11.25 4.76
#